data_AF-E1GX84-F1
#
_entry.id   AF-E1GX84-F1
#
_cell.length_a   1.000
_cell.length_b   1.000
_cell.length_c   1.000
_cell.angle_alpha   90.00
_cell.angle_beta   90.00
_cell.angle_gamma   90.00
#
_symmetry.space_group_name_H-M   'P 1'
#
loop_
_entity.id
_entity.type
_entity.pdbx_description
1 polymer ?
#
loop_
_entity_poly.entity_id
_entity_poly.type
_entity_poly.pdbx_seq_one_letter_code
_entity_poly.pdbx_strand_id
1 'polypeptide(L)'
;MPNKTDANSKVNHLIFKEVFYTGYLTWKDLSMYKMDSQYARYTDANYLVIANPTDKPISLANMAIAVHAADPSMQYSLQAEGNGTFVNRYYGISGMSYFPNDPVTKKPHIIQPGDSVIIVKYACDHKKKFFEENEIETGSEYASKSSDYMGWEALPDYSKLPKDKTFELCNQREPNPDDKYDNKDIPNMRDLVLWDDLPFSGVDQSMRIALVKLPDGDATKPHVKDAEGFFPDESPRSRHNWYTLYDHYATERDAINDESDPAKKKALEDKSKYPTAYYQEIYVKGGTSLPATIELDYNWVVDFLTICPSSNKKFDLLTAPSEVTMYDAKGRPIMENGNEKKEKVWWYDAGTASVCKRIYGSADFANTSFNPLDMQGALIRRTDGKGFVAQMNSSLNFAKGIPSLCKRDEKGKPTFNAEAYWKVNSIQARTKKK
;
A
#
# COMPACT_ATOMS: atom_id res chain seq x y z
N MET A 1 13.06 -6.91 16.32
CA MET A 1 12.10 -7.85 15.68
C MET A 1 11.15 -8.37 16.74
N PRO A 2 9.84 -8.46 16.47
CA PRO A 2 9.00 -9.33 17.27
C PRO A 2 9.53 -10.77 17.12
N ASN A 3 9.62 -11.51 18.23
CA ASN A 3 9.97 -12.94 18.19
C ASN A 3 9.03 -13.64 17.21
N LYS A 4 9.62 -14.43 16.29
CA LYS A 4 8.97 -15.24 15.23
C LYS A 4 7.51 -15.54 15.56
N THR A 5 6.59 -14.82 14.93
CA THR A 5 5.16 -15.15 15.02
C THR A 5 4.86 -16.30 14.07
N ASP A 6 4.56 -17.47 14.60
CA ASP A 6 3.96 -18.56 13.84
C ASP A 6 2.43 -18.46 13.90
N ALA A 7 1.71 -19.30 13.17
CA ALA A 7 0.25 -19.30 13.13
C ALA A 7 -0.43 -19.54 14.50
N ASN A 8 0.34 -19.84 15.55
CA ASN A 8 -0.15 -20.14 16.91
C ASN A 8 0.24 -19.08 17.95
N SER A 9 1.00 -18.04 17.61
CA SER A 9 1.45 -17.05 18.57
C SER A 9 0.66 -15.74 18.52
N LYS A 10 0.54 -15.10 19.70
CA LYS A 10 -0.15 -13.81 19.86
C LYS A 10 0.55 -12.76 19.00
N VAL A 11 -0.22 -12.11 18.11
CA VAL A 11 0.28 -10.99 17.27
C VAL A 11 0.89 -9.91 18.17
N ASN A 12 2.16 -9.61 17.91
CA ASN A 12 3.00 -8.73 18.73
C ASN A 12 3.52 -7.51 17.94
N HIS A 13 2.88 -7.22 16.81
CA HIS A 13 3.20 -6.13 15.90
C HIS A 13 1.92 -5.45 15.40
N LEU A 14 2.07 -4.32 14.71
CA LEU A 14 0.97 -3.62 14.04
C LEU A 14 0.47 -4.42 12.84
N ILE A 15 -0.83 -4.39 12.57
CA ILE A 15 -1.43 -5.13 11.44
C ILE A 15 -2.33 -4.24 10.59
N PHE A 16 -2.44 -4.54 9.30
CA PHE A 16 -3.56 -4.09 8.48
C PHE A 16 -4.84 -4.74 8.99
N LYS A 17 -5.70 -3.97 9.64
CA LYS A 17 -6.97 -4.43 10.22
C LYS A 17 -8.09 -4.40 9.19
N GLU A 18 -8.14 -3.36 8.38
CA GLU A 18 -9.22 -3.15 7.41
C GLU A 18 -8.69 -2.40 6.19
N VAL A 19 -9.12 -2.81 4.99
CA VAL A 19 -8.69 -2.18 3.74
C VAL A 19 -9.89 -2.06 2.80
N PHE A 20 -10.24 -0.82 2.45
CA PHE A 20 -11.29 -0.49 1.49
C PHE A 20 -10.67 0.08 0.22
N TYR A 21 -10.69 -0.73 -0.83
CA TYR A 21 -9.98 -0.45 -2.08
C TYR A 21 -10.88 -0.45 -3.32
N THR A 22 -12.12 -0.90 -3.19
CA THR A 22 -13.05 -1.04 -4.33
C THR A 22 -13.53 0.30 -4.85
N GLY A 23 -13.43 1.36 -4.05
CA GLY A 23 -14.15 2.61 -4.27
C GLY A 23 -15.65 2.46 -4.07
N TYR A 24 -16.34 3.59 -4.11
CA TYR A 24 -17.80 3.65 -4.14
C TYR A 24 -18.26 3.61 -5.60
N LEU A 25 -19.36 2.90 -5.86
CA LEU A 25 -19.97 2.90 -7.18
C LEU A 25 -21.00 4.03 -7.25
N THR A 26 -20.85 4.88 -8.26
CA THR A 26 -21.85 5.87 -8.67
C THR A 26 -22.41 5.46 -10.01
N TRP A 27 -23.64 5.86 -10.30
CA TRP A 27 -24.29 5.62 -11.60
C TRP A 27 -24.60 6.94 -12.25
N LYS A 28 -24.31 7.05 -13.55
CA LYS A 28 -24.66 8.21 -14.37
C LYS A 28 -25.71 7.82 -15.40
N ASP A 29 -26.89 8.44 -15.32
CA ASP A 29 -27.90 8.38 -16.37
C ASP A 29 -27.48 9.25 -17.55
N LEU A 30 -27.35 8.63 -18.72
CA LEU A 30 -26.98 9.29 -19.97
C LEU A 30 -28.10 9.24 -21.02
N SER A 31 -29.30 8.83 -20.60
CA SER A 31 -30.43 8.63 -21.50
C SER A 31 -30.87 9.91 -22.23
N MET A 32 -30.71 11.09 -21.61
CA MET A 32 -30.95 12.38 -22.27
C MET A 32 -30.05 12.63 -23.49
N TYR A 33 -28.87 12.00 -23.52
CA TYR A 33 -27.92 12.03 -24.62
C TYR A 33 -28.09 10.85 -25.59
N LYS A 34 -29.12 10.01 -25.40
CA LYS A 34 -29.36 8.76 -26.16
C LYS A 34 -28.19 7.78 -26.05
N MET A 35 -27.49 7.79 -24.93
CA MET A 35 -26.39 6.88 -24.62
C MET A 35 -26.79 5.92 -23.51
N ASP A 36 -26.09 4.79 -23.43
CA ASP A 36 -26.23 3.86 -22.32
C ASP A 36 -25.71 4.50 -21.04
N SER A 37 -26.56 4.50 -20.02
CA SER A 37 -26.20 4.90 -18.66
C SER A 37 -25.17 3.92 -18.10
N GLN A 38 -24.28 4.41 -17.25
CA GLN A 38 -23.07 3.67 -16.86
C GLN A 38 -22.67 3.87 -15.40
N TYR A 39 -21.97 2.88 -14.85
CA TYR A 39 -21.32 3.01 -13.55
C TYR A 39 -20.04 3.83 -13.66
N ALA A 40 -19.61 4.37 -12.53
CA ALA A 40 -18.28 4.91 -12.32
C ALA A 40 -17.80 4.52 -10.92
N ARG A 41 -16.47 4.44 -10.78
CA ARG A 41 -15.80 4.06 -9.53
C ARG A 41 -15.17 5.30 -8.90
N TYR A 42 -15.64 5.69 -7.72
CA TYR A 42 -15.10 6.78 -6.93
C TYR A 42 -14.07 6.23 -5.92
N THR A 43 -12.77 6.41 -6.18
CA THR A 43 -11.68 5.82 -5.38
C THR A 43 -11.03 6.77 -4.39
N ASP A 44 -11.38 8.06 -4.39
CA ASP A 44 -10.77 9.04 -3.48
C ASP A 44 -11.11 8.78 -2.01
N ALA A 45 -12.17 8.04 -1.76
CA ALA A 45 -12.56 7.59 -0.42
C ALA A 45 -11.97 6.21 -0.04
N ASN A 46 -11.04 5.66 -0.82
CA ASN A 46 -10.30 4.45 -0.44
C ASN A 46 -9.46 4.70 0.82
N TYR A 47 -9.30 3.67 1.64
CA TYR A 47 -8.56 3.77 2.89
C TYR A 47 -8.00 2.43 3.36
N LEU A 48 -7.13 2.51 4.35
CA LEU A 48 -6.68 1.38 5.14
C LEU A 48 -6.63 1.76 6.63
N VAL A 49 -6.79 0.77 7.48
CA VAL A 49 -6.75 0.90 8.94
C VAL A 49 -5.66 -0.02 9.46
N ILE A 50 -4.76 0.53 10.28
CA ILE A 50 -3.71 -0.22 10.96
C ILE A 50 -4.06 -0.29 12.43
N ALA A 51 -4.05 -1.48 13.01
CA ALA A 51 -4.34 -1.69 14.43
C ALA A 51 -3.10 -2.08 15.22
N ASN A 52 -3.11 -1.70 16.50
CA ASN A 52 -2.21 -2.26 17.50
C ASN A 52 -2.95 -3.34 18.31
N PRO A 53 -2.82 -4.63 17.94
CA PRO A 53 -3.46 -5.73 18.65
C PRO A 53 -2.68 -6.14 19.92
N THR A 54 -1.55 -5.51 20.20
CA THR A 54 -0.65 -5.89 21.29
C THR A 54 -1.10 -5.29 22.62
N ASP A 55 -0.42 -5.67 23.71
CA ASP A 55 -0.62 -5.12 25.05
C ASP A 55 0.30 -3.93 25.38
N LYS A 56 1.12 -3.47 24.40
CA LYS A 56 2.05 -2.36 24.58
C LYS A 56 1.80 -1.25 23.57
N PRO A 57 2.02 0.03 23.92
CA PRO A 57 2.00 1.10 22.94
C PRO A 57 3.08 0.88 21.87
N ILE A 58 2.75 1.14 20.61
CA ILE A 58 3.69 1.05 19.48
C ILE A 58 3.83 2.43 18.83
N SER A 59 5.07 2.88 18.67
CA SER A 59 5.40 4.13 17.98
C SER A 59 5.41 3.93 16.46
N LEU A 60 4.84 4.89 15.73
CA LEU A 60 4.92 4.98 14.27
C LEU A 60 6.24 5.59 13.76
N ALA A 61 7.19 5.88 14.65
CA ALA A 61 8.54 6.28 14.25
C ALA A 61 9.14 5.26 13.27
N ASN A 62 9.67 5.73 12.14
CA ASN A 62 10.28 4.90 11.09
C ASN A 62 9.32 3.88 10.46
N MET A 63 8.01 4.00 10.68
CA MET A 63 7.04 3.16 9.98
C MET A 63 6.71 3.75 8.61
N ALA A 64 6.51 2.89 7.63
CA ALA A 64 6.07 3.28 6.29
C ALA A 64 5.20 2.21 5.64
N ILE A 65 4.47 2.61 4.61
CA ILE A 65 3.72 1.71 3.73
C ILE A 65 4.46 1.64 2.41
N ALA A 66 4.90 0.44 2.04
CA ALA A 66 5.63 0.19 0.80
C ALA A 66 4.74 -0.57 -0.18
N VAL A 67 4.68 -0.11 -1.44
CA VAL A 67 4.05 -0.83 -2.54
C VAL A 67 5.10 -1.62 -3.31
N HIS A 68 4.79 -2.88 -3.61
CA HIS A 68 5.65 -3.70 -4.42
C HIS A 68 5.50 -3.35 -5.91
N ALA A 69 6.59 -3.38 -6.66
CA ALA A 69 6.59 -3.08 -8.10
C ALA A 69 5.88 -4.13 -8.96
N ALA A 70 5.99 -5.41 -8.58
CA ALA A 70 5.29 -6.49 -9.26
C ALA A 70 3.80 -6.55 -8.84
N ASP A 71 2.89 -6.40 -9.81
CA ASP A 71 1.44 -6.55 -9.68
C ASP A 71 1.04 -8.05 -9.68
N PRO A 72 0.24 -8.56 -8.73
CA PRO A 72 -0.12 -9.98 -8.66
C PRO A 72 -0.91 -10.52 -9.86
N SER A 73 -1.56 -9.64 -10.62
CA SER A 73 -2.36 -9.99 -11.81
C SER A 73 -1.58 -10.06 -13.11
N MET A 74 -0.29 -9.74 -13.05
CA MET A 74 0.63 -9.73 -14.18
C MET A 74 1.59 -10.90 -14.07
N GLN A 75 1.96 -11.47 -15.21
CA GLN A 75 2.99 -12.50 -15.29
C GLN A 75 4.34 -11.83 -15.54
N TYR A 76 5.32 -12.13 -14.71
CA TYR A 76 6.68 -11.61 -14.85
C TYR A 76 7.67 -12.67 -15.30
N SER A 77 8.71 -12.21 -16.00
CA SER A 77 9.97 -12.91 -16.19
C SER A 77 11.00 -12.19 -15.32
N LEU A 78 11.46 -12.88 -14.28
CA LEU A 78 12.47 -12.36 -13.37
C LEU A 78 13.84 -12.75 -13.90
N GLN A 79 14.76 -11.80 -14.02
CA GLN A 79 16.16 -12.15 -14.28
C GLN A 79 16.73 -12.90 -13.07
N ALA A 80 17.51 -13.94 -13.34
CA ALA A 80 18.27 -14.64 -12.31
C ALA A 80 19.66 -14.03 -12.22
N GLU A 81 20.08 -13.63 -11.01
CA GLU A 81 21.40 -13.10 -10.73
C GLU A 81 22.01 -13.84 -9.53
N GLY A 82 23.25 -14.30 -9.68
CA GLY A 82 23.91 -15.08 -8.63
C GLY A 82 23.10 -16.32 -8.24
N ASN A 83 22.67 -16.40 -6.98
CA ASN A 83 21.98 -17.56 -6.40
C ASN A 83 20.45 -17.59 -6.61
N GLY A 84 19.87 -16.70 -7.43
CA GLY A 84 18.44 -16.76 -7.76
C GLY A 84 17.84 -15.47 -8.31
N THR A 85 16.52 -15.36 -8.24
CA THR A 85 15.79 -14.15 -8.61
C THR A 85 15.74 -13.18 -7.43
N PHE A 86 15.59 -11.90 -7.74
CA PHE A 86 15.48 -10.79 -6.78
C PHE A 86 14.49 -11.04 -5.64
N VAL A 87 13.36 -11.65 -5.97
CA VAL A 87 12.28 -11.93 -5.04
C VAL A 87 12.71 -12.88 -3.92
N ASN A 88 13.78 -13.66 -4.09
CA ASN A 88 14.33 -14.53 -3.04
C ASN A 88 15.32 -13.80 -2.12
N ARG A 89 15.68 -12.55 -2.45
CA ARG A 89 16.66 -11.73 -1.73
C ARG A 89 15.97 -10.60 -0.98
N TYR A 90 15.00 -9.93 -1.60
CA TYR A 90 14.38 -8.70 -1.07
C TYR A 90 12.95 -8.47 -1.59
N TYR A 91 12.23 -7.57 -0.91
CA TYR A 91 10.94 -7.03 -1.33
C TYR A 91 11.17 -5.87 -2.31
N GLY A 92 10.82 -6.03 -3.59
CA GLY A 92 11.05 -5.03 -4.62
C GLY A 92 10.01 -3.92 -4.61
N ILE A 93 10.36 -2.75 -4.05
CA ILE A 93 9.44 -1.63 -3.88
C ILE A 93 9.49 -0.66 -5.07
N SER A 94 8.32 -0.12 -5.46
CA SER A 94 8.18 0.96 -6.45
C SER A 94 7.72 2.28 -5.85
N GLY A 95 7.28 2.28 -4.59
CA GLY A 95 6.87 3.49 -3.91
C GLY A 95 6.70 3.26 -2.43
N MET A 96 6.89 4.31 -1.63
CA MET A 96 6.77 4.23 -0.18
C MET A 96 6.29 5.57 0.40
N SER A 97 5.42 5.49 1.40
CA SER A 97 4.99 6.67 2.18
C SER A 97 5.17 6.40 3.67
N TYR A 98 5.80 7.31 4.40
CA TYR A 98 6.09 7.16 5.83
C TYR A 98 5.22 8.05 6.71
N PHE A 99 5.05 7.63 7.97
CA PHE A 99 4.29 8.40 8.95
C PHE A 99 5.10 9.63 9.40
N PRO A 100 4.55 10.86 9.28
CA PRO A 100 5.22 12.05 9.79
C PRO A 100 5.25 12.04 11.32
N ASN A 101 6.12 12.87 11.91
CA ASN A 101 5.94 13.25 13.31
C ASN A 101 4.77 14.23 13.43
N ASP A 102 4.18 14.27 14.62
CA ASP A 102 3.15 15.24 14.96
C ASP A 102 3.68 16.68 14.73
N PRO A 103 2.96 17.53 13.98
CA PRO A 103 3.47 18.82 13.56
C PRO A 103 3.67 19.81 14.72
N VAL A 104 2.98 19.61 15.84
CA VAL A 104 3.03 20.49 17.03
C VAL A 104 4.10 20.02 18.00
N THR A 105 4.01 18.76 18.45
CA THR A 105 4.90 18.18 19.46
C THR A 105 6.24 17.73 18.90
N LYS A 106 6.35 17.58 17.57
CA LYS A 106 7.50 17.02 16.85
C LYS A 106 7.85 15.58 17.25
N LYS A 107 6.97 14.90 17.98
CA LYS A 107 7.15 13.52 18.43
C LYS A 107 6.47 12.53 17.47
N PRO A 108 6.94 11.28 17.41
CA PRO A 108 6.23 10.24 16.68
C PRO A 108 4.84 9.97 17.26
N HIS A 109 3.89 9.61 16.41
CA HIS A 109 2.57 9.14 16.84
C HIS A 109 2.69 7.78 17.54
N ILE A 110 1.93 7.58 18.62
CA ILE A 110 1.91 6.34 19.40
C ILE A 110 0.52 5.73 19.31
N ILE A 111 0.42 4.49 18.85
CA ILE A 111 -0.83 3.72 18.83
C ILE A 111 -0.92 2.93 20.13
N GLN A 112 -1.94 3.21 20.93
CA GLN A 112 -2.19 2.51 22.19
C GLN A 112 -2.67 1.06 21.96
N PRO A 113 -2.50 0.15 22.93
CA PRO A 113 -3.09 -1.19 22.89
C PRO A 113 -4.58 -1.17 22.53
N GLY A 114 -4.98 -1.99 21.54
CA GLY A 114 -6.36 -2.08 21.06
C GLY A 114 -6.82 -0.92 20.16
N ASP A 115 -5.99 0.10 19.97
CA ASP A 115 -6.32 1.27 19.15
C ASP A 115 -5.95 1.07 17.68
N SER A 116 -6.32 2.02 16.83
CA SER A 116 -6.04 2.00 15.39
C SER A 116 -5.76 3.38 14.85
N VAL A 117 -5.00 3.43 13.75
CA VAL A 117 -4.87 4.60 12.89
C VAL A 117 -5.52 4.35 11.55
N ILE A 118 -6.00 5.42 10.94
CA ILE A 118 -6.69 5.44 9.65
C ILE A 118 -5.79 6.17 8.66
N ILE A 119 -5.60 5.58 7.49
CA ILE A 119 -4.93 6.22 6.37
C ILE A 119 -5.93 6.29 5.22
N VAL A 120 -6.39 7.48 4.90
CA VAL A 120 -7.34 7.74 3.79
C VAL A 120 -6.59 8.25 2.57
N LYS A 121 -7.10 7.98 1.37
CA LYS A 121 -6.54 8.60 0.17
C LYS A 121 -6.73 10.11 0.19
N TYR A 122 -7.89 10.57 0.64
CA TYR A 122 -8.20 12.00 0.77
C TYR A 122 -9.17 12.27 1.91
N ALA A 123 -8.86 13.21 2.81
CA ALA A 123 -9.62 13.39 4.05
C ALA A 123 -10.70 14.48 3.98
N CYS A 124 -11.56 14.44 2.96
CA CYS A 124 -12.56 15.48 2.69
C CYS A 124 -14.01 15.03 2.94
N ASP A 125 -14.96 15.96 2.82
CA ASP A 125 -16.37 15.59 2.57
C ASP A 125 -16.50 15.12 1.11
N HIS A 126 -16.46 13.81 0.89
CA HIS A 126 -16.47 13.24 -0.46
C HIS A 126 -17.79 13.49 -1.20
N LYS A 127 -18.90 13.62 -0.46
CA LYS A 127 -20.18 13.95 -1.08
C LYS A 127 -20.15 15.38 -1.61
N LYS A 128 -19.67 16.33 -0.80
CA LYS A 128 -19.50 17.72 -1.24
C LYS A 128 -18.53 17.83 -2.41
N LYS A 129 -17.37 17.16 -2.34
CA LYS A 129 -16.40 17.08 -3.45
C LYS A 129 -17.04 16.55 -4.72
N PHE A 130 -17.75 15.42 -4.64
CA PHE A 130 -18.42 14.81 -5.78
C PHE A 130 -19.46 15.74 -6.42
N PHE A 131 -20.24 16.46 -5.60
CA PHE A 131 -21.22 17.43 -6.09
C PHE A 131 -20.56 18.60 -6.82
N GLU A 132 -19.52 19.19 -6.25
CA GLU A 132 -18.80 20.30 -6.90
C GLU A 132 -18.10 19.87 -8.19
N GLU A 133 -17.47 18.71 -8.23
CA GLU A 133 -16.78 18.18 -9.43
C GLU A 133 -17.74 17.77 -10.56
N ASN A 134 -19.01 17.52 -10.24
CA ASN A 134 -20.05 17.17 -11.22
C ASN A 134 -21.09 18.29 -11.41
N GLU A 135 -20.82 19.51 -10.91
CA GLU A 135 -21.70 20.68 -11.04
C GLU A 135 -23.13 20.42 -10.53
N ILE A 136 -23.25 19.61 -9.47
CA ILE A 136 -24.53 19.29 -8.82
C ILE A 136 -24.82 20.35 -7.75
N GLU A 137 -25.85 21.15 -7.98
CA GLU A 137 -26.28 22.20 -7.04
C GLU A 137 -26.85 21.59 -5.74
N THR A 138 -26.59 22.24 -4.60
CA THR A 138 -27.03 21.77 -3.27
C THR A 138 -28.24 22.55 -2.77
N GLY A 139 -29.36 21.87 -2.44
CA GLY A 139 -30.60 22.51 -1.95
C GLY A 139 -31.87 21.65 -2.10
N SER A 140 -32.99 22.06 -1.49
CA SER A 140 -34.26 21.30 -1.40
C SER A 140 -35.09 21.23 -2.69
N GLU A 141 -34.75 21.98 -3.73
CA GLU A 141 -35.47 21.99 -5.03
C GLU A 141 -34.82 21.12 -6.13
N TYR A 142 -33.69 20.44 -5.86
CA TYR A 142 -32.76 19.99 -6.91
C TYR A 142 -32.81 18.51 -7.32
N ALA A 143 -33.99 17.89 -7.29
CA ALA A 143 -34.16 16.50 -7.74
C ALA A 143 -33.85 16.26 -9.24
N SER A 144 -33.76 17.31 -10.08
CA SER A 144 -33.67 17.22 -11.55
C SER A 144 -32.26 17.34 -12.15
N LYS A 145 -31.23 17.78 -11.40
CA LYS A 145 -29.81 17.66 -11.80
C LYS A 145 -29.10 16.53 -11.05
N SER A 146 -29.53 16.26 -9.82
CA SER A 146 -29.18 15.02 -9.13
C SER A 146 -29.87 13.79 -9.71
N SER A 147 -30.84 13.94 -10.63
CA SER A 147 -31.51 12.80 -11.28
C SER A 147 -30.56 11.95 -12.11
N ASP A 148 -29.53 12.58 -12.68
CA ASP A 148 -28.61 11.92 -13.59
C ASP A 148 -27.51 11.19 -12.83
N TYR A 149 -27.35 11.44 -11.53
CA TYR A 149 -26.33 10.79 -10.72
C TYR A 149 -26.95 10.08 -9.52
N MET A 150 -26.64 8.80 -9.35
CA MET A 150 -27.10 7.98 -8.22
C MET A 150 -25.92 7.34 -7.48
N GLY A 151 -26.11 7.00 -6.21
CA GLY A 151 -25.10 6.32 -5.38
C GLY A 151 -24.17 7.26 -4.62
N TRP A 152 -24.25 8.57 -4.88
CA TRP A 152 -23.53 9.60 -4.11
C TRP A 152 -23.96 9.64 -2.64
N GLU A 153 -25.13 9.11 -2.30
CA GLU A 153 -25.64 9.01 -0.92
C GLU A 153 -24.77 8.13 -0.02
N ALA A 154 -23.98 7.24 -0.62
CA ALA A 154 -23.05 6.37 0.08
C ALA A 154 -21.68 7.03 0.33
N LEU A 155 -21.37 8.14 -0.35
CA LEU A 155 -20.10 8.81 -0.21
C LEU A 155 -19.91 9.33 1.23
N PRO A 156 -18.77 9.03 1.86
CA PRO A 156 -18.56 9.35 3.27
C PRO A 156 -18.08 10.79 3.45
N ASP A 157 -18.23 11.29 4.67
CA ASP A 157 -17.63 12.55 5.09
C ASP A 157 -16.41 12.24 5.98
N TYR A 158 -15.22 12.29 5.39
CA TYR A 158 -13.96 12.05 6.08
C TYR A 158 -13.36 13.31 6.72
N SER A 159 -13.94 14.49 6.47
CA SER A 159 -13.51 15.73 7.14
C SER A 159 -13.70 15.69 8.66
N LYS A 160 -14.55 14.77 9.14
CA LYS A 160 -14.91 14.55 10.54
C LYS A 160 -14.15 13.40 11.21
N LEU A 161 -13.18 12.79 10.54
CA LEU A 161 -12.37 11.72 11.14
C LEU A 161 -11.52 12.24 12.31
N PRO A 162 -11.17 11.37 13.27
CA PRO A 162 -10.33 11.76 14.40
C PRO A 162 -8.94 12.20 13.93
N LYS A 163 -8.64 13.50 14.09
CA LYS A 163 -7.41 14.14 13.59
C LYS A 163 -6.14 13.53 14.19
N ASP A 164 -6.20 13.08 15.43
CA ASP A 164 -5.09 12.45 16.16
C ASP A 164 -4.80 11.00 15.72
N LYS A 165 -5.69 10.40 14.93
CA LYS A 165 -5.61 9.00 14.48
C LYS A 165 -5.71 8.85 12.97
N THR A 166 -5.75 9.95 12.23
CA THR A 166 -5.96 9.92 10.78
C THR A 166 -4.76 10.53 10.07
N PHE A 167 -4.36 9.91 8.97
CA PHE A 167 -3.39 10.46 8.02
C PHE A 167 -4.00 10.42 6.62
N GLU A 168 -3.52 11.29 5.73
CA GLU A 168 -3.97 11.27 4.34
C GLU A 168 -2.85 11.10 3.33
N LEU A 169 -3.22 10.58 2.15
CA LEU A 169 -2.30 10.32 1.05
C LEU A 169 -2.33 11.39 -0.06
N CYS A 170 -3.17 12.42 0.07
CA CYS A 170 -3.12 13.54 -0.84
C CYS A 170 -1.91 14.44 -0.53
N ASN A 171 -1.44 15.20 -1.51
CA ASN A 171 -0.48 16.28 -1.31
C ASN A 171 0.83 15.86 -0.61
N GLN A 172 1.24 14.59 -0.73
CA GLN A 172 2.43 14.05 -0.06
C GLN A 172 3.75 14.52 -0.68
N ARG A 173 3.80 14.53 -2.02
CA ARG A 173 5.01 14.83 -2.81
C ARG A 173 5.14 16.32 -3.04
N GLU A 174 4.09 16.92 -3.60
CA GLU A 174 3.97 18.34 -3.91
C GLU A 174 2.73 18.87 -3.18
N PRO A 175 2.92 19.49 -2.00
CA PRO A 175 1.80 20.08 -1.27
C PRO A 175 1.11 21.14 -2.13
N ASN A 176 -0.19 20.98 -2.37
CA ASN A 176 -1.01 21.98 -3.02
C ASN A 176 -1.77 22.82 -1.97
N PRO A 177 -1.31 24.03 -1.62
CA PRO A 177 -1.98 24.85 -0.61
C PRO A 177 -3.37 25.34 -1.04
N ASP A 178 -3.63 25.37 -2.35
CA ASP A 178 -4.88 25.83 -2.98
C ASP A 178 -5.90 24.71 -3.17
N ASP A 179 -5.54 23.49 -2.75
CA ASP A 179 -6.48 22.40 -2.71
C ASP A 179 -7.59 22.70 -1.70
N LYS A 180 -8.78 23.04 -2.21
CA LYS A 180 -9.94 23.42 -1.42
C LYS A 180 -10.63 22.25 -0.71
N TYR A 181 -10.33 21.00 -1.08
CA TYR A 181 -10.91 19.82 -0.44
C TYR A 181 -9.98 19.18 0.59
N ASP A 182 -8.68 19.48 0.52
CA ASP A 182 -7.66 19.07 1.48
C ASP A 182 -8.02 19.47 2.91
N ASN A 183 -7.88 18.53 3.84
CA ASN A 183 -8.16 18.80 5.25
C ASN A 183 -6.86 19.05 5.99
N LYS A 184 -6.44 20.32 6.01
CA LYS A 184 -5.18 20.80 6.59
C LYS A 184 -4.96 20.45 8.07
N ASP A 185 -6.01 20.01 8.78
CA ASP A 185 -5.92 19.54 10.15
C ASP A 185 -5.51 18.07 10.27
N ILE A 186 -5.54 17.31 9.17
CA ILE A 186 -5.10 15.93 9.09
C ILE A 186 -3.68 15.92 8.49
N PRO A 187 -2.71 15.25 9.13
CA PRO A 187 -1.36 15.20 8.61
C PRO A 187 -1.25 14.35 7.34
N ASN A 188 -0.64 14.91 6.31
CA ASN A 188 -0.23 14.14 5.13
C ASN A 188 0.87 13.15 5.52
N MET A 189 0.69 11.90 5.11
CA MET A 189 1.79 10.96 4.98
C MET A 189 2.90 11.60 4.13
N ARG A 190 4.15 11.22 4.39
CA ARG A 190 5.28 11.80 3.67
C ARG A 190 5.78 10.82 2.63
N ASP A 191 5.94 11.35 1.43
CA ASP A 191 6.49 10.63 0.30
C ASP A 191 7.98 10.33 0.53
N LEU A 192 8.36 9.10 0.22
CA LEU A 192 9.73 8.67 0.05
C LEU A 192 9.88 8.24 -1.41
N VAL A 193 10.17 9.23 -2.26
CA VAL A 193 10.30 9.05 -3.70
C VAL A 193 11.44 8.09 -3.97
N LEU A 194 11.12 7.10 -4.77
CA LEU A 194 12.07 6.24 -5.45
C LEU A 194 12.06 6.73 -6.90
N TRP A 195 13.09 7.45 -7.34
CA TRP A 195 13.20 7.95 -8.72
C TRP A 195 12.13 8.97 -9.16
N ASP A 196 11.40 8.66 -10.25
CA ASP A 196 10.26 9.41 -10.75
C ASP A 196 8.92 8.82 -10.26
N ASP A 197 8.96 7.63 -9.65
CA ASP A 197 7.76 6.94 -9.22
C ASP A 197 7.00 7.71 -8.13
N LEU A 198 5.67 7.63 -8.22
CA LEU A 198 4.78 8.30 -7.28
C LEU A 198 4.82 7.58 -5.93
N PRO A 199 4.60 8.30 -4.82
CA PRO A 199 4.43 7.64 -3.53
C PRO A 199 3.26 6.67 -3.54
N PHE A 200 3.11 5.89 -2.46
CA PHE A 200 1.92 5.09 -2.26
C PHE A 200 0.67 5.98 -2.29
N SER A 201 -0.10 5.86 -3.38
CA SER A 201 -1.23 6.73 -3.72
C SER A 201 -2.60 6.15 -3.33
N GLY A 202 -2.59 5.04 -2.61
CA GLY A 202 -3.77 4.36 -2.10
C GLY A 202 -3.88 2.92 -2.58
N VAL A 203 -4.87 2.21 -2.04
CA VAL A 203 -5.12 0.80 -2.35
C VAL A 203 -6.00 0.63 -3.60
N ASP A 204 -5.74 -0.43 -4.39
CA ASP A 204 -6.53 -0.78 -5.58
C ASP A 204 -6.74 -2.32 -5.70
N GLN A 205 -7.42 -2.76 -6.77
CA GLN A 205 -7.93 -4.12 -6.99
C GLN A 205 -6.84 -5.17 -7.22
N SER A 206 -5.62 -4.75 -7.54
CA SER A 206 -4.47 -5.64 -7.71
C SER A 206 -3.21 -4.94 -7.24
N MET A 207 -2.67 -5.37 -6.11
CA MET A 207 -1.40 -4.82 -5.58
C MET A 207 -0.87 -5.65 -4.41
N ARG A 208 0.39 -5.41 -4.08
CA ARG A 208 1.03 -5.89 -2.85
C ARG A 208 1.48 -4.70 -2.03
N ILE A 209 1.10 -4.69 -0.77
CA ILE A 209 1.53 -3.66 0.18
C ILE A 209 2.14 -4.32 1.41
N ALA A 210 3.13 -3.64 1.99
CA ALA A 210 3.75 -4.01 3.25
C ALA A 210 3.74 -2.82 4.20
N LEU A 211 3.44 -3.09 5.48
CA LEU A 211 3.80 -2.18 6.56
C LEU A 211 5.25 -2.50 6.91
N VAL A 212 6.11 -1.49 6.91
CA VAL A 212 7.55 -1.67 7.08
C VAL A 212 8.07 -0.80 8.21
N LYS A 213 9.02 -1.33 8.98
CA LYS A 213 9.77 -0.60 10.00
C LYS A 213 11.18 -0.38 9.48
N LEU A 214 11.44 0.83 9.01
CA LEU A 214 12.77 1.25 8.59
C LEU A 214 13.72 1.27 9.81
N PRO A 215 15.02 0.99 9.62
CA PRO A 215 15.99 1.06 10.70
C PRO A 215 16.06 2.47 11.28
N ASP A 216 16.38 2.54 12.57
CA ASP A 216 16.58 3.81 13.25
C ASP A 216 17.88 4.45 12.72
N GLY A 217 17.80 5.65 12.14
CA GLY A 217 18.94 6.47 11.80
C GLY A 217 18.80 7.87 12.42
N ASP A 218 19.92 8.49 12.77
CA ASP A 218 19.93 9.79 13.44
C ASP A 218 19.71 10.93 12.43
N ALA A 219 18.44 11.27 12.20
CA ALA A 219 18.05 12.38 11.31
C ALA A 219 18.49 13.77 11.80
N THR A 220 19.16 13.88 12.97
CA THR A 220 19.66 15.13 13.53
C THR A 220 21.17 15.34 13.33
N LYS A 221 21.90 14.32 12.87
CA LYS A 221 23.32 14.47 12.53
C LYS A 221 23.49 15.08 11.13
N PRO A 222 24.42 16.04 10.94
CA PRO A 222 24.76 16.53 9.62
C PRO A 222 25.27 15.38 8.75
N HIS A 223 24.86 15.36 7.49
CA HIS A 223 25.38 14.48 6.46
C HIS A 223 26.86 14.80 6.19
N VAL A 224 27.78 14.17 6.93
CA VAL A 224 29.22 14.29 6.69
C VAL A 224 29.70 13.02 6.01
N LYS A 225 30.38 13.17 4.87
CA LYS A 225 31.04 12.06 4.21
C LYS A 225 32.17 11.52 5.09
N ASP A 226 32.30 10.21 5.20
CA ASP A 226 33.46 9.54 5.75
C ASP A 226 34.70 9.78 4.88
N ALA A 227 35.85 9.27 5.31
CA ALA A 227 37.12 9.48 4.63
C ALA A 227 37.12 8.94 3.19
N GLU A 228 36.19 8.04 2.86
CA GLU A 228 36.03 7.43 1.55
C GLU A 228 34.85 8.04 0.76
N GLY A 229 34.17 9.06 1.30
CA GLY A 229 33.10 9.77 0.59
C GLY A 229 31.67 9.29 0.90
N PHE A 230 31.49 8.35 1.82
CA PHE A 230 30.20 7.71 2.14
C PHE A 230 29.51 8.39 3.30
N PHE A 231 28.19 8.30 3.44
CA PHE A 231 27.49 8.89 4.58
C PHE A 231 27.22 7.82 5.64
N PRO A 232 28.00 7.68 6.73
CA PRO A 232 27.85 6.55 7.67
C PRO A 232 26.58 6.60 8.55
N ASP A 233 25.79 7.67 8.46
CA ASP A 233 24.68 8.00 9.37
C ASP A 233 23.30 7.91 8.65
N GLU A 234 23.17 6.98 7.70
CA GLU A 234 22.07 6.89 6.72
C GLU A 234 20.72 6.66 7.39
N SER A 235 20.03 7.75 7.74
CA SER A 235 18.60 7.63 8.04
C SER A 235 17.89 7.17 6.76
N PRO A 236 17.16 6.04 6.79
CA PRO A 236 16.33 5.60 5.66
C PRO A 236 15.23 6.61 5.32
N ARG A 237 15.03 7.65 6.15
CA ARG A 237 14.06 8.72 5.97
C ARG A 237 14.46 9.83 4.99
N SER A 238 15.72 9.88 4.55
CA SER A 238 16.16 10.92 3.60
C SER A 238 15.95 10.46 2.16
N ARG A 239 15.14 11.22 1.41
CA ARG A 239 14.95 11.08 -0.04
C ARG A 239 16.28 11.09 -0.81
N HIS A 240 17.26 11.86 -0.34
CA HIS A 240 18.58 11.96 -0.98
C HIS A 240 19.41 10.68 -0.81
N ASN A 241 19.19 9.92 0.26
CA ASN A 241 20.00 8.74 0.57
C ASN A 241 19.72 7.60 -0.41
N TRP A 242 18.47 7.25 -0.70
CA TRP A 242 18.17 6.11 -1.59
C TRP A 242 18.65 6.30 -3.04
N TYR A 243 18.60 7.53 -3.56
CA TYR A 243 19.08 7.85 -4.91
C TYR A 243 20.62 7.85 -4.99
N THR A 244 21.30 8.52 -4.06
CA THR A 244 22.78 8.58 -4.04
C THR A 244 23.40 7.23 -3.70
N LEU A 245 22.73 6.43 -2.87
CA LEU A 245 23.10 5.04 -2.62
C LEU A 245 23.09 4.26 -3.94
N TYR A 246 22.01 4.34 -4.72
CA TYR A 246 21.94 3.71 -6.05
C TYR A 246 23.08 4.13 -7.00
N ASP A 247 23.32 5.41 -7.20
CA ASP A 247 24.34 5.89 -8.16
C ASP A 247 25.75 5.37 -7.80
N HIS A 248 26.06 5.32 -6.50
CA HIS A 248 27.32 4.76 -6.02
C HIS A 248 27.36 3.23 -6.16
N TYR A 249 26.23 2.53 -5.95
CA TYR A 249 26.14 1.08 -6.13
C TYR A 249 26.30 0.65 -7.58
N ALA A 250 25.67 1.37 -8.51
CA ALA A 250 25.82 1.13 -9.94
C ALA A 250 27.30 1.22 -10.33
N THR A 251 28.00 2.23 -9.82
CA THR A 251 29.45 2.42 -10.06
C THR A 251 30.29 1.28 -9.47
N GLU A 252 30.05 0.85 -8.23
CA GLU A 252 30.77 -0.29 -7.63
C GLU A 252 30.51 -1.60 -8.39
N ARG A 253 29.27 -1.80 -8.85
CA ARG A 253 28.87 -3.03 -9.52
C ARG A 253 29.37 -3.10 -10.96
N ASP A 254 29.34 -1.98 -11.69
CA ASP A 254 29.95 -1.88 -13.02
C ASP A 254 31.44 -2.20 -12.93
N ALA A 255 32.15 -1.68 -11.92
CA ALA A 255 33.56 -2.03 -11.68
C ALA A 255 33.78 -3.53 -11.40
N ILE A 256 32.87 -4.21 -10.70
CA ILE A 256 32.92 -5.67 -10.46
C ILE A 256 32.60 -6.47 -11.74
N ASN A 257 31.65 -5.99 -12.53
CA ASN A 257 31.21 -6.66 -13.76
C ASN A 257 32.25 -6.53 -14.88
N ASP A 258 32.89 -5.37 -14.98
CA ASP A 258 33.93 -5.06 -15.97
C ASP A 258 35.30 -5.68 -15.62
N GLU A 259 35.50 -6.08 -14.35
CA GLU A 259 36.73 -6.75 -13.93
C GLU A 259 36.73 -8.23 -14.37
N SER A 260 37.77 -8.59 -15.13
CA SER A 260 37.95 -9.91 -15.74
C SER A 260 38.92 -10.80 -14.96
N ASP A 261 39.77 -10.21 -14.12
CA ASP A 261 40.67 -10.95 -13.23
C ASP A 261 39.88 -11.50 -12.02
N PRO A 262 39.82 -12.83 -11.81
CA PRO A 262 39.02 -13.42 -10.75
C PRO A 262 39.44 -13.01 -9.33
N ALA A 263 40.73 -12.75 -9.10
CA ALA A 263 41.24 -12.35 -7.78
C ALA A 263 40.93 -10.88 -7.50
N LYS A 264 41.04 -10.01 -8.50
CA LYS A 264 40.65 -8.60 -8.36
C LYS A 264 39.14 -8.44 -8.26
N LYS A 265 38.38 -9.20 -9.05
CA LYS A 265 36.93 -9.25 -8.96
C LYS A 265 36.49 -9.64 -7.56
N LYS A 266 37.08 -10.71 -7.01
CA LYS A 266 36.82 -11.14 -5.63
C LYS A 266 37.22 -10.08 -4.60
N ALA A 267 38.34 -9.40 -4.78
CA ALA A 267 38.76 -8.32 -3.89
C ALA A 267 37.85 -7.08 -3.98
N LEU A 268 37.23 -6.81 -5.14
CA LEU A 268 36.20 -5.78 -5.31
C LEU A 268 34.88 -6.21 -4.66
N GLU A 269 34.46 -7.47 -4.84
CA GLU A 269 33.31 -8.07 -4.17
C GLU A 269 33.46 -8.01 -2.63
N ASP A 270 34.64 -8.36 -2.11
CA ASP A 270 34.96 -8.33 -0.67
C ASP A 270 35.00 -6.90 -0.08
N LYS A 271 35.28 -5.89 -0.92
CA LYS A 271 35.30 -4.47 -0.54
C LYS A 271 33.98 -3.76 -0.77
N SER A 272 33.07 -4.35 -1.53
CA SER A 272 31.75 -3.76 -1.78
C SER A 272 31.04 -3.57 -0.45
N LYS A 273 30.67 -2.33 -0.15
CA LYS A 273 30.07 -2.00 1.16
C LYS A 273 28.64 -2.52 1.27
N TYR A 274 27.98 -2.75 0.13
CA TYR A 274 26.56 -3.11 0.02
C TYR A 274 26.38 -4.14 -1.10
N PRO A 275 26.51 -5.45 -0.82
CA PRO A 275 26.52 -6.48 -1.87
C PRO A 275 25.13 -6.75 -2.49
N THR A 276 24.07 -6.10 -2.01
CA THR A 276 22.66 -6.42 -2.34
C THR A 276 21.79 -5.17 -2.34
N ALA A 277 22.15 -4.18 -3.14
CA ALA A 277 21.25 -3.08 -3.45
C ALA A 277 21.16 -2.97 -4.96
N TYR A 278 20.60 -4.00 -5.58
CA TYR A 278 20.35 -4.06 -7.01
C TYR A 278 19.08 -3.28 -7.35
N TYR A 279 19.25 -2.36 -8.30
CA TYR A 279 18.23 -2.12 -9.29
C TYR A 279 18.00 -3.41 -10.06
N GLN A 280 16.75 -3.88 -10.08
CA GLN A 280 16.40 -4.98 -10.96
C GLN A 280 15.21 -4.60 -11.82
N GLU A 281 15.42 -4.65 -13.13
CA GLU A 281 14.33 -4.57 -14.09
C GLU A 281 13.52 -5.85 -14.01
N ILE A 282 12.21 -5.68 -13.86
CA ILE A 282 11.25 -6.77 -13.90
C ILE A 282 10.51 -6.68 -15.22
N TYR A 283 10.51 -7.76 -15.98
CA TYR A 283 9.91 -7.76 -17.31
C TYR A 283 8.54 -8.40 -17.24
N VAL A 284 7.52 -7.69 -17.71
CA VAL A 284 6.23 -8.34 -18.00
C VAL A 284 6.46 -9.35 -19.12
N LYS A 285 6.03 -10.59 -18.92
CA LYS A 285 6.21 -11.64 -19.92
C LYS A 285 5.52 -11.26 -21.23
N GLY A 286 6.31 -11.02 -22.29
CA GLY A 286 5.81 -10.60 -23.61
C GLY A 286 5.47 -9.12 -23.72
N GLY A 287 5.91 -8.28 -22.79
CA GLY A 287 5.67 -6.84 -22.77
C GLY A 287 6.94 -6.02 -22.54
N THR A 288 6.76 -4.79 -22.04
CA THR A 288 7.85 -3.88 -21.68
C THR A 288 8.36 -4.15 -20.26
N SER A 289 9.57 -3.64 -19.95
CA SER A 289 10.05 -3.57 -18.56
C SER A 289 9.10 -2.71 -17.71
N LEU A 290 9.00 -3.03 -16.42
CA LEU A 290 8.47 -2.12 -15.42
C LEU A 290 9.59 -1.23 -14.87
N PRO A 291 9.24 -0.07 -14.27
CA PRO A 291 10.22 0.82 -13.65
C PRO A 291 11.07 0.11 -12.60
N ALA A 292 12.21 0.75 -12.31
CA ALA A 292 13.21 0.38 -11.32
C ALA A 292 12.58 -0.19 -10.04
N THR A 293 12.99 -1.39 -9.64
CA THR A 293 12.65 -1.91 -8.31
C THR A 293 13.78 -1.64 -7.35
N ILE A 294 13.46 -1.12 -6.17
CA ILE A 294 14.43 -0.92 -5.09
C ILE A 294 14.31 -2.06 -4.09
N GLU A 295 15.45 -2.52 -3.61
CA GLU A 295 15.49 -3.59 -2.61
C GLU A 295 15.10 -3.09 -1.23
N LEU A 296 14.08 -3.72 -0.64
CA LEU A 296 13.79 -3.59 0.78
C LEU A 296 14.02 -4.95 1.46
N ASP A 297 14.83 -4.96 2.53
CA ASP A 297 15.05 -6.16 3.31
C ASP A 297 13.71 -6.69 3.86
N TYR A 298 13.43 -7.96 3.59
CA TYR A 298 12.26 -8.67 4.08
C TYR A 298 12.13 -8.66 5.61
N ASN A 299 13.24 -8.50 6.33
CA ASN A 299 13.27 -8.34 7.78
C ASN A 299 12.63 -7.04 8.28
N TRP A 300 12.46 -6.04 7.41
CA TRP A 300 11.82 -4.78 7.77
C TRP A 300 10.30 -4.84 7.61
N VAL A 301 9.77 -5.89 6.97
CA VAL A 301 8.33 -6.09 6.82
C VAL A 301 7.71 -6.51 8.16
N VAL A 302 6.76 -5.69 8.61
CA VAL A 302 6.00 -5.84 9.85
C VAL A 302 4.72 -6.63 9.59
N ASP A 303 4.02 -6.31 8.51
CA ASP A 303 2.81 -7.01 8.05
C ASP A 303 2.66 -6.82 6.54
N PHE A 304 1.92 -7.70 5.88
CA PHE A 304 1.78 -7.69 4.43
C PHE A 304 0.34 -7.98 3.99
N LEU A 305 0.01 -7.51 2.79
CA LEU A 305 -1.25 -7.80 2.13
C LEU A 305 -1.05 -7.86 0.61
N THR A 306 -1.48 -8.98 0.03
CA THR A 306 -1.65 -9.13 -1.42
C THR A 306 -3.14 -9.04 -1.77
N ILE A 307 -3.52 -7.96 -2.43
CA ILE A 307 -4.87 -7.73 -2.95
C ILE A 307 -4.88 -8.22 -4.39
N CYS A 308 -5.68 -9.24 -4.68
CA CYS A 308 -5.91 -9.70 -6.06
C CYS A 308 -7.07 -10.71 -6.07
N PRO A 309 -8.06 -10.59 -6.97
CA PRO A 309 -9.00 -11.67 -7.23
C PRO A 309 -8.26 -12.94 -7.64
N SER A 310 -8.59 -14.08 -7.04
CA SER A 310 -7.88 -15.35 -7.30
C SER A 310 -7.94 -15.76 -8.78
N SER A 311 -9.02 -15.44 -9.48
CA SER A 311 -9.16 -15.67 -10.93
C SER A 311 -8.21 -14.83 -11.79
N ASN A 312 -7.64 -13.77 -11.24
CA ASN A 312 -6.74 -12.86 -11.94
C ASN A 312 -5.29 -13.00 -11.51
N LYS A 313 -5.00 -13.72 -10.42
CA LYS A 313 -3.63 -13.92 -9.94
C LYS A 313 -2.84 -14.72 -10.98
N LYS A 314 -1.68 -14.19 -11.38
CA LYS A 314 -0.77 -14.84 -12.35
C LYS A 314 0.63 -15.07 -11.80
N PHE A 315 0.99 -14.39 -10.73
CA PHE A 315 2.35 -14.41 -10.20
C PHE A 315 2.34 -14.48 -8.68
N ASP A 316 3.17 -15.36 -8.13
CA ASP A 316 3.47 -15.46 -6.70
C ASP A 316 4.86 -14.85 -6.47
N LEU A 317 4.98 -13.95 -5.49
CA LEU A 317 6.27 -13.33 -5.17
C LEU A 317 7.24 -14.33 -4.54
N LEU A 318 6.78 -15.01 -3.50
CA LEU A 318 7.51 -16.03 -2.74
C LEU A 318 6.63 -17.27 -2.61
N THR A 319 7.18 -18.45 -2.90
CA THR A 319 6.48 -19.74 -2.75
C THR A 319 6.97 -20.48 -1.48
N ALA A 320 6.11 -21.30 -0.88
CA ALA A 320 6.37 -21.86 0.45
C ALA A 320 7.37 -23.04 0.46
N PRO A 321 8.11 -23.25 1.57
CA PRO A 321 8.75 -22.23 2.41
C PRO A 321 10.03 -21.72 1.71
N SER A 322 10.08 -20.42 1.45
CA SER A 322 11.28 -19.78 0.92
C SER A 322 12.26 -19.40 2.04
N GLU A 323 13.55 -19.50 1.75
CA GLU A 323 14.63 -19.00 2.60
C GLU A 323 15.20 -17.74 1.96
N VAL A 324 15.38 -16.68 2.75
CA VAL A 324 15.96 -15.41 2.31
C VAL A 324 17.31 -15.19 2.99
N THR A 325 18.22 -14.51 2.31
CA THR A 325 19.49 -14.06 2.90
C THR A 325 19.22 -13.04 4.00
N MET A 326 19.93 -13.17 5.12
CA MET A 326 19.83 -12.26 6.27
C MET A 326 20.85 -11.13 6.17
N TYR A 327 20.45 -9.91 6.53
CA TYR A 327 21.33 -8.75 6.52
C TYR A 327 21.49 -8.15 7.92
N ASP A 328 22.66 -7.54 8.19
CA ASP A 328 22.91 -6.78 9.41
C ASP A 328 22.27 -5.38 9.34
N ALA A 329 22.39 -4.60 10.42
CA ALA A 329 21.83 -3.25 10.49
C ALA A 329 22.44 -2.25 9.47
N LYS A 330 23.51 -2.64 8.78
CA LYS A 330 24.18 -1.88 7.73
C LYS A 330 23.91 -2.44 6.33
N GLY A 331 22.99 -3.40 6.20
CA GLY A 331 22.61 -4.00 4.92
C GLY A 331 23.61 -5.03 4.38
N ARG A 332 24.49 -5.59 5.22
CA ARG A 332 25.48 -6.60 4.79
C ARG A 332 24.97 -8.02 5.08
N PRO A 333 25.13 -8.99 4.16
CA PRO A 333 24.81 -10.38 4.40
C PRO A 333 25.52 -10.87 5.66
N ILE A 334 24.74 -11.43 6.58
CA ILE A 334 25.28 -12.09 7.76
C ILE A 334 25.91 -13.39 7.30
N MET A 335 27.19 -13.60 7.60
CA MET A 335 27.90 -14.82 7.24
C MET A 335 27.85 -15.83 8.40
N GLU A 336 27.50 -17.08 8.10
CA GLU A 336 27.53 -18.21 9.03
C GLU A 336 28.31 -19.37 8.39
N ASN A 337 29.40 -19.80 9.03
CA ASN A 337 30.30 -20.85 8.53
C ASN A 337 30.83 -20.60 7.09
N GLY A 338 31.08 -19.33 6.75
CA GLY A 338 31.60 -18.94 5.44
C GLY A 338 30.55 -18.85 4.32
N ASN A 339 29.28 -19.07 4.63
CA ASN A 339 28.16 -18.90 3.68
C ASN A 339 27.22 -17.79 4.14
N GLU A 340 26.46 -17.20 3.21
CA GLU A 340 25.37 -16.30 3.56
C GLU A 340 24.35 -17.04 4.43
N LYS A 341 24.07 -16.47 5.60
CA LYS A 341 23.06 -16.96 6.50
C LYS A 341 21.70 -16.78 5.84
N LYS A 342 20.99 -17.88 5.62
CA LYS A 342 19.62 -17.86 5.15
C LYS A 342 18.67 -18.19 6.29
N GLU A 343 17.57 -17.46 6.37
CA GLU A 343 16.47 -17.80 7.27
C GLU A 343 15.17 -17.99 6.50
N LYS A 344 14.34 -18.90 7.01
CA LYS A 344 12.95 -18.98 6.57
C LYS A 344 12.27 -17.67 6.86
N VAL A 345 11.78 -17.02 5.81
CA VAL A 345 10.92 -15.85 5.96
C VAL A 345 9.59 -16.29 6.55
N TRP A 346 9.12 -15.51 7.50
CA TRP A 346 7.86 -15.76 8.19
C TRP A 346 6.64 -15.35 7.34
N TRP A 347 6.80 -15.05 6.06
CA TRP A 347 5.69 -14.71 5.18
C TRP A 347 6.02 -15.07 3.73
N TYR A 348 5.00 -15.42 2.96
CA TYR A 348 5.10 -15.74 1.55
C TYR A 348 3.77 -15.46 0.85
N ASP A 349 3.84 -15.20 -0.45
CA ASP A 349 2.71 -14.68 -1.22
C ASP A 349 1.83 -15.81 -1.79
N ALA A 350 1.55 -16.87 -1.01
CA ALA A 350 0.81 -18.03 -1.52
C ALA A 350 -0.69 -17.77 -1.70
N GLY A 351 -1.26 -16.71 -1.12
CA GLY A 351 -2.70 -16.46 -1.24
C GLY A 351 -3.05 -14.98 -1.19
N THR A 352 -4.09 -14.64 -1.95
CA THR A 352 -4.55 -13.28 -2.18
C THR A 352 -5.88 -13.04 -1.51
N ALA A 353 -6.08 -11.82 -1.04
CA ALA A 353 -7.36 -11.37 -0.53
C ALA A 353 -8.05 -10.50 -1.59
N SER A 354 -9.34 -10.71 -1.80
CA SER A 354 -10.14 -9.81 -2.63
C SER A 354 -11.61 -9.89 -2.26
N VAL A 355 -12.24 -8.71 -2.16
CA VAL A 355 -13.70 -8.60 -2.16
C VAL A 355 -14.28 -8.63 -3.58
N CYS A 356 -13.50 -8.22 -4.59
CA CYS A 356 -13.88 -8.25 -6.01
C CYS A 356 -13.84 -9.67 -6.59
N LYS A 357 -14.78 -9.98 -7.49
CA LYS A 357 -14.82 -11.23 -8.26
C LYS A 357 -13.69 -11.33 -9.29
N ARG A 358 -13.37 -10.21 -9.95
CA ARG A 358 -12.24 -10.03 -10.85
C ARG A 358 -11.77 -8.57 -10.81
N ILE A 359 -10.76 -8.23 -11.59
CA ILE A 359 -10.35 -6.83 -11.77
C ILE A 359 -11.34 -6.18 -12.76
N TYR A 360 -11.85 -5.01 -12.40
CA TYR A 360 -12.77 -4.23 -13.22
C TYR A 360 -12.16 -2.91 -13.65
N GLY A 361 -12.31 -2.59 -14.95
CA GLY A 361 -11.86 -1.34 -15.55
C GLY A 361 -13.01 -0.49 -16.12
N SER A 362 -12.67 0.67 -16.70
CA SER A 362 -13.65 1.62 -17.23
C SER A 362 -14.64 1.00 -18.23
N ALA A 363 -14.16 0.08 -19.09
CA ALA A 363 -15.01 -0.63 -20.04
C ALA A 363 -16.05 -1.54 -19.37
N ASP A 364 -15.74 -2.09 -18.19
CA ASP A 364 -16.70 -2.89 -17.44
C ASP A 364 -17.80 -2.01 -16.87
N PHE A 365 -17.45 -0.85 -16.32
CA PHE A 365 -18.43 0.07 -15.74
C PHE A 365 -19.38 0.68 -16.78
N ALA A 366 -18.92 0.80 -18.03
CA ALA A 366 -19.74 1.19 -19.19
C ALA A 366 -20.63 0.04 -19.72
N ASN A 367 -20.41 -1.20 -19.29
CA ASN A 367 -21.17 -2.35 -19.77
C ASN A 367 -22.49 -2.48 -18.99
N THR A 368 -23.61 -2.50 -19.71
CA THR A 368 -24.97 -2.66 -19.13
C THR A 368 -25.17 -3.98 -18.36
N SER A 369 -24.35 -4.99 -18.65
CA SER A 369 -24.34 -6.28 -17.95
C SER A 369 -23.45 -6.31 -16.69
N PHE A 370 -22.74 -5.22 -16.38
CA PHE A 370 -21.93 -5.15 -15.17
C PHE A 370 -22.80 -5.32 -13.92
N ASN A 371 -22.40 -6.27 -13.08
CA ASN A 371 -23.05 -6.53 -11.82
C ASN A 371 -22.28 -5.82 -10.69
N PRO A 372 -22.79 -4.72 -10.14
CA PRO A 372 -22.12 -4.01 -9.05
C PRO A 372 -21.95 -4.87 -7.79
N LEU A 373 -22.73 -5.95 -7.60
CA LEU A 373 -22.55 -6.94 -6.52
C LEU A 373 -21.18 -7.64 -6.55
N ASP A 374 -20.50 -7.62 -7.68
CA ASP A 374 -19.21 -8.27 -7.83
C ASP A 374 -18.03 -7.46 -7.25
N MET A 375 -18.25 -6.24 -6.74
CA MET A 375 -17.21 -5.31 -6.23
C MET A 375 -17.57 -4.65 -4.90
N GLN A 376 -17.78 -5.44 -3.83
CA GLN A 376 -18.37 -4.87 -2.60
C GLN A 376 -17.66 -5.23 -1.31
N GLY A 377 -17.50 -4.19 -0.50
CA GLY A 377 -17.03 -4.30 0.87
C GLY A 377 -15.58 -3.89 1.06
N ALA A 378 -15.08 -4.18 2.26
CA ALA A 378 -13.68 -4.05 2.64
C ALA A 378 -13.11 -5.42 2.97
N LEU A 379 -11.80 -5.54 2.87
CA LEU A 379 -11.08 -6.65 3.49
C LEU A 379 -10.97 -6.37 4.98
N ILE A 380 -11.53 -7.25 5.80
CA ILE A 380 -11.45 -7.18 7.25
C ILE A 380 -10.56 -8.30 7.75
N ARG A 381 -9.56 -7.96 8.57
CA ARG A 381 -8.69 -8.94 9.22
C ARG A 381 -9.56 -9.86 10.10
N ARG A 382 -9.42 -11.17 9.89
CA ARG A 382 -10.15 -12.19 10.65
C ARG A 382 -9.72 -12.18 12.11
N THR A 383 -10.62 -12.65 12.96
CA THR A 383 -10.34 -12.98 14.35
C THR A 383 -10.70 -14.44 14.59
N ASP A 384 -10.00 -15.08 15.53
CA ASP A 384 -10.22 -16.48 15.94
C ASP A 384 -10.91 -16.58 17.32
N GLY A 385 -11.43 -15.45 17.82
CA GLY A 385 -11.97 -15.32 19.17
C GLY A 385 -10.92 -15.09 20.27
N LYS A 386 -9.63 -15.23 19.97
CA LYS A 386 -8.51 -14.94 20.90
C LYS A 386 -7.69 -13.74 20.47
N GLY A 387 -7.74 -13.37 19.19
CA GLY A 387 -7.08 -12.21 18.63
C GLY A 387 -7.28 -12.10 17.13
N PHE A 388 -6.45 -11.30 16.48
CA PHE A 388 -6.40 -11.24 15.02
C PHE A 388 -5.60 -12.39 14.43
N VAL A 389 -6.04 -12.88 13.27
CA VAL A 389 -5.35 -13.92 12.50
C VAL A 389 -4.22 -13.29 11.69
N ALA A 390 -2.97 -13.66 11.95
CA ALA A 390 -1.79 -13.20 11.21
C ALA A 390 -1.00 -14.41 10.65
N GLN A 391 -1.62 -15.14 9.75
CA GLN A 391 -0.99 -16.22 9.00
C GLN A 391 -0.17 -15.67 7.82
N MET A 392 0.69 -16.53 7.27
CA MET A 392 1.55 -16.24 6.13
C MET A 392 0.77 -16.27 4.80
N ASN A 393 -0.48 -15.81 4.79
CA ASN A 393 -1.38 -15.90 3.65
C ASN A 393 -2.52 -14.87 3.73
N SER A 394 -2.59 -13.94 2.77
CA SER A 394 -3.62 -12.90 2.78
C SER A 394 -5.05 -13.46 2.70
N SER A 395 -5.27 -14.56 1.96
CA SER A 395 -6.59 -15.20 1.84
C SER A 395 -7.11 -15.80 3.16
N LEU A 396 -6.19 -16.22 4.04
CA LEU A 396 -6.52 -16.76 5.36
C LEU A 396 -6.65 -15.66 6.40
N ASN A 397 -5.91 -14.56 6.22
CA ASN A 397 -5.93 -13.42 7.12
C ASN A 397 -7.18 -12.55 6.99
N PHE A 398 -7.75 -12.44 5.79
CA PHE A 398 -8.84 -11.51 5.53
C PHE A 398 -10.15 -12.20 5.18
N ALA A 399 -11.25 -11.55 5.52
CA ALA A 399 -12.60 -11.88 5.10
C ALA A 399 -13.23 -10.66 4.42
N LYS A 400 -14.27 -10.89 3.62
CA LYS A 400 -15.09 -9.81 3.09
C LYS A 400 -15.96 -9.26 4.21
N GLY A 401 -16.03 -7.94 4.34
CA GLY A 401 -16.87 -7.29 5.33
C GLY A 401 -17.39 -5.94 4.87
N ILE A 402 -18.18 -5.32 5.74
CA ILE A 402 -18.75 -4.00 5.52
C ILE A 402 -17.69 -2.94 5.89
N PRO A 403 -17.43 -1.92 5.05
CA PRO A 403 -16.44 -0.90 5.38
C PRO A 403 -16.91 -0.08 6.59
N SER A 404 -16.07 0.03 7.61
CA SER A 404 -16.39 0.68 8.90
C SER A 404 -16.32 2.21 8.84
N LEU A 405 -15.79 2.79 7.76
CA LEU A 405 -15.78 4.25 7.59
C LEU A 405 -16.96 4.78 6.76
N CYS A 406 -17.84 3.91 6.24
CA CYS A 406 -19.04 4.32 5.52
C CYS A 406 -20.03 5.05 6.44
N LYS A 407 -20.58 6.19 5.96
CA LYS A 407 -21.67 7.02 6.51
C LYS A 407 -21.87 6.86 8.02
N ARG A 408 -21.39 7.80 8.82
CA ARG A 408 -21.57 7.75 10.29
C ARG A 408 -22.89 8.40 10.70
N ASP A 409 -23.54 7.88 11.74
CA ASP A 409 -24.64 8.58 12.40
C ASP A 409 -24.14 9.79 13.19
N GLU A 410 -25.07 10.57 13.75
CA GLU A 410 -24.78 11.73 14.61
C GLU A 410 -23.95 11.39 15.85
N LYS A 411 -23.85 10.10 16.21
CA LYS A 411 -23.06 9.59 17.34
C LYS A 411 -21.71 9.02 16.89
N GLY A 412 -21.35 9.21 15.61
CA GLY A 412 -20.08 8.76 15.05
C GLY A 412 -20.02 7.26 14.80
N LYS A 413 -21.12 6.50 14.91
CA LYS A 413 -21.12 5.06 14.62
C LYS A 413 -21.25 4.82 13.12
N PRO A 414 -20.53 3.85 12.55
CA PRO A 414 -20.70 3.49 11.15
C PRO A 414 -22.14 3.03 10.89
N THR A 415 -22.86 3.77 10.06
CA THR A 415 -24.15 3.39 9.50
C THR A 415 -23.93 3.08 8.03
N PHE A 416 -23.34 1.91 7.78
CA PHE A 416 -23.43 1.36 6.44
C PHE A 416 -24.90 1.10 6.13
N ASN A 417 -25.51 2.01 5.37
CA ASN A 417 -26.80 1.75 4.79
C ASN A 417 -26.57 0.83 3.59
N ALA A 418 -26.46 -0.45 3.91
CA ALA A 418 -26.54 -1.54 2.96
C ALA A 418 -27.63 -1.23 1.94
N GLU A 419 -28.86 -0.95 2.34
CA GLU A 419 -29.96 -0.66 1.42
C GLU A 419 -29.71 0.54 0.48
N ALA A 420 -28.96 1.57 0.87
CA ALA A 420 -28.60 2.70 0.00
C ALA A 420 -27.47 2.32 -0.99
N TYR A 421 -26.43 1.65 -0.49
CA TYR A 421 -25.36 1.08 -1.31
C TYR A 421 -25.89 -0.02 -2.25
N TRP A 422 -26.91 -0.78 -1.82
CA TRP A 422 -27.61 -1.82 -2.59
C TRP A 422 -28.82 -1.29 -3.38
N LYS A 423 -29.32 -0.07 -3.12
CA LYS A 423 -30.33 0.59 -3.97
C LYS A 423 -29.75 0.92 -5.34
N VAL A 424 -28.45 1.26 -5.39
CA VAL A 424 -27.66 1.32 -6.62
C VAL A 424 -27.71 -0.02 -7.37
N ASN A 425 -27.62 -1.15 -6.65
CA ASN A 425 -27.70 -2.50 -7.24
C ASN A 425 -29.12 -2.87 -7.70
N SER A 426 -30.15 -2.17 -7.20
CA SER A 426 -31.53 -2.26 -7.69
C SER A 426 -31.81 -1.39 -8.93
N ILE A 427 -30.85 -0.56 -9.39
CA ILE A 427 -31.04 0.26 -10.60
C ILE A 427 -31.11 -0.61 -11.86
N GLN A 428 -30.46 -1.79 -11.90
CA GLN A 428 -30.71 -2.79 -12.94
C GLN A 428 -32.20 -3.22 -13.00
N ALA A 429 -32.94 -3.12 -11.89
CA ALA A 429 -34.37 -3.39 -11.87
C ALA A 429 -35.20 -2.20 -12.41
N ARG A 430 -34.65 -0.98 -12.41
CA ARG A 430 -35.27 0.20 -13.03
C ARG A 430 -35.06 0.23 -14.55
N THR A 431 -33.91 -0.22 -15.05
CA THR A 431 -33.60 -0.27 -16.50
C THR A 431 -34.29 -1.43 -17.23
N LYS A 432 -34.72 -2.48 -16.52
CA LYS A 432 -35.53 -3.59 -17.08
C LYS A 432 -37.02 -3.25 -17.27
N LYS A 433 -37.49 -2.07 -16.86
CA LYS A 433 -38.83 -1.59 -17.22
C LYS A 433 -38.74 -0.73 -18.49
N LYS A 434 -38.77 -1.39 -19.65
CA LYS A 434 -39.33 -0.83 -20.88
C LYS A 434 -40.23 -1.87 -21.52
#